data_AF-A0A258FC92-F1
#
_entry.id   AF-A0A258FC92-F1
#
_cell.length_a   1.000
_cell.length_b   1.000
_cell.length_c   1.000
_cell.angle_alpha   90.00
_cell.angle_beta   90.00
_cell.angle_gamma   90.00
#
_symmetry.space_group_name_H-M   'P 1'
#
loop_
_entity.id
_entity.type
_entity.pdbx_description
1 polymer ?
#
loop_
_entity_poly.entity_id
_entity_poly.type
_entity_poly.pdbx_seq_one_letter_code
_entity_poly.pdbx_strand_id
1 'polypeptide(L)'
;MTDVTNTEAATGFDALKGLSSSVENDAPVYVQKLDAQGRAYSTGKRKNAIARVWVKPGTGKITINGKDQEQYFARPVLRMMIAQPLTVSDKPHGFLTRDSRVVERKKYGRAKARRSFQFSKR
;
A
#
# COMPACT_ATOMS: atom_id res chain seq x y z
N MET A 1 43.60 7.26 -58.92
CA MET A 1 44.10 6.14 -58.09
C MET A 1 45.13 6.78 -57.16
N THR A 2 44.86 7.12 -55.90
CA THR A 2 44.10 6.45 -54.86
C THR A 2 43.80 7.44 -53.72
N ASP A 3 42.54 7.61 -53.36
CA ASP A 3 42.17 8.24 -52.08
C ASP A 3 42.41 7.22 -50.96
N VAL A 4 43.32 7.53 -50.04
CA VAL A 4 43.52 6.73 -48.82
C VAL A 4 42.56 7.26 -47.77
N THR A 5 41.37 6.68 -47.70
CA THR A 5 40.43 6.91 -46.60
C THR A 5 41.01 6.29 -45.33
N ASN A 6 41.67 7.10 -44.52
CA ASN A 6 42.09 6.71 -43.18
C ASN A 6 40.84 6.74 -42.27
N THR A 7 40.15 5.62 -42.17
CA THR A 7 39.09 5.41 -41.18
C THR A 7 39.76 5.26 -39.82
N GLU A 8 39.99 6.37 -39.13
CA GLU A 8 40.39 6.36 -37.73
C GLU A 8 39.21 5.84 -36.89
N ALA A 9 39.27 4.55 -36.57
CA ALA A 9 38.42 3.95 -35.56
C ALA A 9 38.64 4.71 -34.25
N ALA A 10 37.62 5.42 -33.78
CA ALA A 10 37.61 6.10 -32.49
C ALA A 10 37.89 5.08 -31.38
N THR A 11 39.15 5.02 -30.97
CA THR A 11 39.67 4.13 -29.94
C THR A 11 39.98 4.98 -28.71
N GLY A 12 39.01 5.04 -27.79
CA GLY A 12 39.19 5.64 -26.47
C GLY A 12 38.38 6.92 -26.25
N PHE A 13 37.75 6.99 -25.07
CA PHE A 13 36.96 8.08 -24.45
C PHE A 13 35.82 8.74 -25.26
N ASP A 14 35.95 8.96 -26.57
CA ASP A 14 34.93 9.54 -27.43
C ASP A 14 33.76 8.56 -27.68
N ALA A 15 34.07 7.26 -27.70
CA ALA A 15 33.06 6.18 -27.70
C ALA A 15 32.20 6.14 -26.42
N LEU A 16 32.66 6.72 -25.30
CA LEU A 16 31.90 6.79 -24.05
C LEU A 16 30.91 7.96 -24.02
N LYS A 17 31.08 8.95 -24.90
CA LYS A 17 30.25 10.17 -24.93
C LYS A 17 28.83 9.88 -25.43
N GLY A 18 28.68 8.90 -26.33
CA GLY A 18 27.39 8.38 -26.80
C GLY A 18 26.70 7.41 -25.83
N LEU A 19 27.39 6.95 -24.77
CA LEU A 19 26.86 6.05 -23.74
C LEU A 19 26.18 6.80 -22.58
N SER A 20 26.04 8.13 -22.71
CA SER A 20 25.19 8.94 -21.85
C SER A 20 23.75 9.01 -22.37
N SER A 21 23.29 7.95 -23.06
CA SER A 21 21.86 7.70 -23.19
C SER A 21 21.30 7.70 -21.78
N SER A 22 20.52 8.73 -21.47
CA SER A 22 19.71 8.81 -20.26
C SER A 22 19.10 7.43 -20.05
N VAL A 23 19.52 6.77 -18.96
CA VAL A 23 18.74 5.67 -18.42
C VAL A 23 17.48 6.36 -17.92
N GLU A 24 16.54 6.56 -18.85
CA GLU A 24 15.16 6.93 -18.58
C GLU A 24 14.73 5.93 -17.51
N ASN A 25 14.59 6.42 -16.28
CA ASN A 25 14.04 5.63 -15.20
C ASN A 25 12.57 5.44 -15.58
N ASP A 26 12.30 4.40 -16.37
CA ASP A 26 10.96 3.95 -16.71
C ASP A 26 10.32 3.47 -15.41
N ALA A 27 9.76 4.44 -14.68
CA ALA A 27 9.02 4.17 -13.47
C ALA A 27 7.86 3.24 -13.87
N PRO A 28 7.63 2.14 -13.15
CA PRO A 28 6.65 1.15 -13.57
C PRO A 28 5.27 1.80 -13.69
N VAL A 29 4.76 1.88 -14.91
CA VAL A 29 3.42 2.40 -15.21
C VAL A 29 2.40 1.48 -14.53
N TYR A 30 1.74 1.97 -13.49
CA TYR A 30 0.74 1.19 -12.77
C TYR A 30 -0.56 1.11 -13.59
N VAL A 31 -0.79 -0.05 -14.22
CA VAL A 31 -2.05 -0.31 -14.96
C VAL A 31 -3.18 -0.62 -13.99
N GLN A 32 -4.26 0.16 -14.06
CA GLN A 32 -5.44 -0.02 -13.24
C GLN A 32 -6.14 -1.35 -13.56
N LYS A 33 -6.08 -2.31 -12.63
CA LYS A 33 -6.76 -3.60 -12.76
C LYS A 33 -8.21 -3.47 -12.31
N LEU A 34 -9.12 -3.35 -13.28
CA LEU A 34 -10.57 -3.32 -13.07
C LEU A 34 -11.21 -4.66 -13.46
N ASP A 35 -12.32 -5.00 -12.81
CA ASP A 35 -13.17 -6.10 -13.25
C ASP A 35 -14.01 -5.71 -14.49
N ALA A 36 -14.71 -6.68 -15.08
CA ALA A 36 -15.61 -6.45 -16.23
C ALA A 36 -16.72 -5.43 -15.95
N GLN A 37 -16.98 -5.13 -14.68
CA GLN A 37 -18.02 -4.21 -14.21
C GLN A 37 -17.43 -2.84 -13.82
N GLY A 38 -16.14 -2.61 -14.08
CA GLY A 38 -15.44 -1.36 -13.80
C GLY A 38 -15.17 -1.09 -12.32
N ARG A 39 -15.09 -2.14 -11.50
CA ARG A 39 -14.86 -2.06 -10.05
C ARG A 39 -13.43 -2.47 -9.72
N ALA A 40 -12.85 -1.75 -8.77
CA ALA A 40 -11.54 -2.08 -8.20
C ALA A 40 -11.73 -3.05 -7.02
N TYR A 41 -11.00 -4.17 -7.06
CA TYR A 41 -10.95 -5.14 -5.96
C TYR A 41 -9.79 -4.83 -5.02
N SER A 42 -10.05 -4.83 -3.71
CA SER A 42 -9.01 -4.70 -2.70
C SER A 42 -9.31 -5.52 -1.44
N THR A 43 -8.26 -5.84 -0.68
CA THR A 43 -8.37 -6.57 0.59
C THR A 43 -7.60 -5.85 1.69
N GLY A 44 -8.25 -5.63 2.84
CA GLY A 44 -7.64 -5.06 4.04
C GLY A 44 -7.57 -6.07 5.18
N LYS A 45 -6.50 -6.01 5.98
CA LYS A 45 -6.31 -6.87 7.17
C LYS A 45 -5.85 -6.04 8.37
N ARG A 46 -6.48 -6.24 9.53
CA ARG A 46 -6.05 -5.63 10.80
C ARG A 46 -6.41 -6.55 11.96
N LYS A 47 -5.43 -6.87 12.81
CA LYS A 47 -5.59 -7.90 13.86
C LYS A 47 -6.13 -9.20 13.24
N ASN A 48 -7.30 -9.65 13.67
CA ASN A 48 -7.98 -10.85 13.17
C ASN A 48 -9.05 -10.54 12.11
N ALA A 49 -9.27 -9.26 11.78
CA ALA A 49 -10.30 -8.84 10.83
C ALA A 49 -9.76 -8.84 9.39
N ILE A 50 -10.57 -9.33 8.46
CA ILE A 50 -10.33 -9.33 7.01
C ILE A 50 -11.53 -8.66 6.34
N ALA A 51 -11.26 -7.67 5.50
CA ALA A 51 -12.28 -6.97 4.71
C ALA A 51 -11.96 -7.11 3.22
N ARG A 52 -12.93 -7.60 2.44
CA ARG A 52 -12.87 -7.62 0.97
C ARG A 52 -13.78 -6.51 0.47
N VAL A 53 -13.25 -5.64 -0.38
CA VAL A 53 -13.95 -4.42 -0.82
C VAL A 53 -13.91 -4.34 -2.33
N TRP A 54 -15.06 -4.00 -2.89
CA TRP A 54 -15.20 -3.63 -4.30
C TRP A 54 -15.58 -2.16 -4.34
N VAL A 55 -14.76 -1.34 -5.00
CA VAL A 55 -14.98 0.10 -5.12
C VAL A 55 -15.36 0.41 -6.56
N LYS A 56 -16.41 1.20 -6.74
CA LYS A 56 -16.86 1.69 -8.05
C LYS A 56 -17.06 3.21 -7.95
N PRO A 57 -16.71 3.99 -8.98
CA PRO A 57 -17.12 5.39 -9.05
C PRO A 57 -18.66 5.49 -9.07
N GLY A 58 -19.23 6.34 -8.21
CA GLY A 58 -20.68 6.47 -8.07
C GLY A 58 -21.11 7.33 -6.87
N THR A 59 -22.36 7.16 -6.44
CA THR A 59 -23.06 8.00 -5.46
C THR A 59 -22.58 7.88 -4.00
N GLY A 60 -21.50 7.13 -3.73
CA GLY A 60 -20.93 6.99 -2.38
C GLY A 60 -21.72 6.09 -1.44
N LYS A 61 -22.65 5.26 -1.94
CA LYS A 61 -23.38 4.29 -1.11
C LYS A 61 -22.46 3.18 -0.59
N ILE A 62 -22.40 3.00 0.73
CA ILE A 62 -21.54 2.00 1.39
C ILE A 62 -22.42 0.89 1.99
N THR A 63 -22.29 -0.32 1.47
CA THR A 63 -22.95 -1.53 1.99
C THR A 63 -21.91 -2.52 2.49
N ILE A 64 -22.10 -3.07 3.69
CA ILE A 64 -21.15 -3.98 4.35
C ILE A 64 -21.89 -5.27 4.72
N ASN A 65 -21.44 -6.40 4.17
CA ASN A 65 -22.03 -7.72 4.41
C ASN A 65 -23.56 -7.75 4.22
N GLY A 66 -24.06 -7.05 3.20
CA GLY A 66 -25.49 -6.94 2.88
C GLY A 66 -26.30 -5.98 3.76
N LYS A 67 -25.66 -5.28 4.71
CA LYS A 67 -26.31 -4.27 5.57
C LYS A 67 -25.84 -2.85 5.21
N ASP A 68 -26.64 -1.86 5.59
CA ASP A 68 -26.23 -0.46 5.49
C ASP A 68 -25.12 -0.13 6.52
N GLN A 69 -24.27 0.85 6.19
CA GLN A 69 -23.16 1.25 7.04
C GLN A 69 -23.58 1.70 8.44
N GLU A 70 -24.76 2.32 8.59
CA GLU A 70 -25.24 2.81 9.87
C GLU A 70 -25.66 1.65 10.79
N GLN A 71 -26.28 0.63 10.19
CA GLN A 71 -26.69 -0.57 10.91
C GLN A 71 -25.50 -1.46 11.26
N TYR A 72 -24.51 -1.58 10.38
CA TYR A 72 -23.33 -2.42 10.63
C TYR A 72 -22.37 -1.78 11.64
N PHE A 73 -22.12 -0.47 11.51
CA PHE A 73 -21.28 0.31 12.41
C PHE A 73 -22.10 1.33 13.17
N ALA A 74 -22.73 0.88 14.27
CA ALA A 74 -23.57 1.72 15.12
C ALA A 74 -22.87 2.97 15.70
N ARG A 75 -21.52 2.98 15.74
CA ARG A 75 -20.75 4.10 16.31
C ARG A 75 -20.37 5.10 15.21
N PRO A 76 -20.70 6.41 15.36
CA PRO A 76 -20.37 7.43 14.35
C PRO A 76 -18.88 7.56 14.07
N VAL A 77 -18.02 7.35 15.07
CA VAL A 77 -16.55 7.40 14.93
C VAL A 77 -16.04 6.37 13.93
N LEU A 78 -16.66 5.19 13.85
CA LEU A 78 -16.24 4.14 12.90
C LEU A 78 -16.61 4.52 11.48
N ARG A 79 -17.77 5.16 11.28
CA ARG A 79 -18.19 5.72 9.98
C ARG A 79 -17.22 6.80 9.50
N MET A 80 -16.82 7.70 10.39
CA MET A 80 -15.82 8.73 10.09
C MET A 80 -14.48 8.13 9.66
N MET A 81 -14.03 7.06 10.32
CA MET A 81 -12.77 6.39 9.97
C MET A 81 -12.80 5.76 8.57
N ILE A 82 -13.97 5.29 8.11
CA ILE A 82 -14.16 4.75 6.76
C ILE A 82 -14.13 5.88 5.71
N ALA A 83 -14.69 7.05 6.04
CA ALA A 83 -14.75 8.19 5.13
C ALA A 83 -13.39 8.89 4.94
N GLN A 84 -12.56 8.97 5.99
CA GLN A 84 -11.24 9.61 5.98
C GLN A 84 -10.36 9.31 4.75
N PRO A 85 -10.09 8.04 4.37
CA PRO A 85 -9.26 7.75 3.21
C PRO A 85 -9.87 8.22 1.88
N LEU A 86 -11.20 8.27 1.78
CA LEU A 86 -11.89 8.74 0.57
C LEU A 86 -11.82 10.26 0.42
N THR A 87 -11.79 10.99 1.53
CA THR A 87 -11.63 12.46 1.52
C THR A 87 -10.19 12.89 1.24
N VAL A 88 -9.22 12.06 1.61
CA VAL A 88 -7.79 12.43 1.70
C VAL A 88 -6.95 11.78 0.57
N SER A 89 -7.58 11.43 -0.55
CA SER A 89 -6.99 10.58 -1.62
C SER A 89 -5.61 11.01 -2.15
N ASP A 90 -5.15 12.24 -1.89
CA ASP A 90 -3.83 12.76 -2.29
C ASP A 90 -2.73 12.72 -1.23
N LYS A 91 -2.96 12.16 -0.02
CA LYS A 91 -1.87 11.98 0.96
C LYS A 91 -1.27 10.58 0.88
N PRO A 92 0.00 10.43 0.45
CA PRO A 92 0.67 9.12 0.39
C PRO A 92 0.98 8.51 1.77
N HIS A 93 0.76 9.25 2.87
CA HIS A 93 1.23 8.86 4.19
C HIS A 93 0.06 8.45 5.11
N GLY A 94 0.09 7.22 5.63
CA GLY A 94 -0.74 6.76 6.77
C GLY A 94 -1.90 5.81 6.45
N PHE A 95 -2.44 5.81 5.23
CA PHE A 95 -3.59 4.95 4.86
C PHE A 95 -3.22 3.73 4.00
N LEU A 96 -2.03 3.72 3.40
CA LEU A 96 -1.53 2.61 2.58
C LEU A 96 -0.82 1.54 3.44
N THR A 97 -0.34 1.90 4.62
CA THR A 97 0.39 0.99 5.52
C THR A 97 -0.57 0.12 6.33
N ARG A 98 -0.31 -1.19 6.36
CA ARG A 98 -1.01 -2.11 7.27
C ARG A 98 -0.62 -1.86 8.72
N ASP A 99 -1.60 -1.75 9.62
CA ASP A 99 -1.37 -1.74 11.07
C ASP A 99 -0.84 -3.12 11.52
N SER A 100 0.46 -3.17 11.85
CA SER A 100 1.17 -4.39 12.24
C SER A 100 0.87 -4.85 13.66
N ARG A 101 0.14 -4.05 14.46
CA ARG A 101 -0.14 -4.39 15.86
C ARG A 101 -1.06 -5.61 15.95
N VAL A 102 -0.55 -6.65 16.57
CA VAL A 102 -1.27 -7.88 16.90
C VAL A 102 -1.29 -8.04 18.42
N VAL A 103 -2.30 -8.75 18.94
CA VAL A 103 -2.42 -9.03 20.37
C VAL A 103 -1.21 -9.85 20.83
N GLU A 104 -0.46 -9.32 21.79
CA GLU A 104 0.64 -10.05 22.40
C GLU A 104 0.11 -11.29 23.15
N ARG A 105 0.76 -12.43 22.92
CA ARG A 105 0.45 -13.67 23.63
C ARG A 105 0.74 -13.52 25.13
N LYS A 106 -0.08 -14.17 25.97
CA LYS A 106 0.21 -14.37 27.40
C LYS A 106 1.48 -15.22 27.59
N LYS A 107 2.48 -14.68 28.29
CA LYS A 107 3.69 -15.41 28.69
C LYS A 107 3.43 -16.19 29.98
N TYR A 108 4.10 -17.33 30.17
CA TYR A 108 4.01 -18.09 31.42
C TYR A 108 4.50 -17.24 32.61
N GLY A 109 4.01 -17.54 33.82
CA GLY A 109 4.34 -16.77 35.02
C GLY A 109 3.77 -15.33 35.05
N ARG A 110 2.95 -14.93 34.07
CA ARG A 110 2.30 -13.61 34.02
C ARG A 110 0.78 -13.72 33.96
N ALA A 111 0.09 -12.75 34.54
CA ALA A 111 -1.39 -12.67 34.53
C ALA A 111 -1.93 -12.25 33.14
N LYS A 112 -1.22 -11.37 32.43
CA LYS A 112 -1.52 -10.96 31.03
C LYS A 112 -0.22 -10.90 30.22
N ALA A 113 -0.25 -10.43 28.97
CA ALA A 113 0.94 -10.30 28.12
C ALA A 113 2.17 -9.72 28.84
N ARG A 114 1.97 -8.62 29.59
CA ARG A 114 3.04 -7.94 30.34
C ARG A 114 2.81 -7.83 31.87
N ARG A 115 1.58 -8.01 32.36
CA ARG A 115 1.24 -7.87 33.79
C ARG A 115 1.76 -9.05 34.60
N SER A 116 2.70 -8.81 35.51
CA SER A 116 3.19 -9.79 36.50
C SER A 116 2.34 -9.79 37.77
N PHE A 117 2.52 -10.82 38.59
CA PHE A 117 2.05 -10.80 39.98
C PHE A 117 2.93 -9.85 40.79
N GLN A 118 2.37 -9.31 41.88
CA GLN A 118 3.14 -8.50 42.82
C GLN A 118 4.18 -9.40 43.50
N PHE A 119 5.42 -8.94 43.52
CA PHE A 119 6.51 -9.62 44.20
C PHE A 119 6.67 -9.06 45.61
N SER A 120 6.78 -9.93 46.60
CA SER A 120 7.08 -9.57 47.98
C SER A 120 8.38 -10.27 48.39
N LYS A 121 9.37 -9.50 48.88
CA LYS A 121 10.59 -10.04 49.49
C LYS A 121 10.34 -10.20 51.00
N ARG A 122 10.83 -11.29 51.57
CA ARG A 122 10.92 -11.48 53.02
C ARG A 122 12.31 -11.14 53.50
#